data_AF-A0A382VRR9-F1
#
_entry.id   AF-A0A382VRR9-F1
#
_cell.length_a   1.000
_cell.length_b   1.000
_cell.length_c   1.000
_cell.angle_alpha   90.00
_cell.angle_beta   90.00
_cell.angle_gamma   90.00
#
_symmetry.space_group_name_H-M   'P 1'
#
loop_
_entity.id
_entity.type
_entity.pdbx_description
1 polymer ?
#
loop_
_entity_poly.entity_id
_entity_poly.type
_entity_poly.pdbx_seq_one_letter_code
_entity_poly.pdbx_strand_id
1 'polypeptide(L)'
;NTSGSGEEYALYFGQGANGTKIHNYGTITTGYKTVYILDNANNNDNIELTNYSGGTITSYYRQSFSIASGVDGFTLNNNEGAIIQTTGTNNGFGIIMDGTANTTVVNGGTMSSHINGLRCLTCSDVNFTNTGTIETTNSDGGGAAIIIAGSTGTNTVTNSGEVTSAFNRGLDVSNTSGTTVTNTASGTITAGTNTGLNLAHTTNAVVTNSGTIQANTEAVSLENDKAVTAGSGTSLTNSGIIQVTGTGTTKIAILVGTSGKLYNDATITNTGTIASSTGGDS
;
A
#
# COMPACT_ATOMS: atom_id res chain seq x y z
N ASN A 1 -10.78 -21.74 -20.28
CA ASN A 1 -11.32 -20.37 -20.26
C ASN A 1 -10.33 -19.44 -20.91
N THR A 2 -10.66 -19.05 -22.12
CA THR A 2 -9.87 -18.21 -23.01
C THR A 2 -9.70 -16.83 -22.42
N SER A 3 -8.45 -16.37 -22.36
CA SER A 3 -8.06 -14.99 -22.16
C SER A 3 -8.74 -14.10 -23.20
N GLY A 4 -9.85 -13.46 -22.84
CA GLY A 4 -10.42 -12.36 -23.60
C GLY A 4 -9.54 -11.15 -23.42
N SER A 5 -8.89 -10.69 -24.48
CA SER A 5 -8.15 -9.42 -24.54
C SER A 5 -9.07 -8.19 -24.68
N GLY A 6 -10.39 -8.37 -24.52
CA GLY A 6 -11.34 -7.27 -24.41
C GLY A 6 -11.30 -6.66 -23.02
N GLU A 7 -11.51 -5.35 -22.92
CA GLU A 7 -11.73 -4.73 -21.61
C GLU A 7 -13.07 -5.22 -21.05
N GLU A 8 -13.01 -6.14 -20.09
CA GLU A 8 -14.17 -6.70 -19.42
C GLU A 8 -14.35 -6.06 -18.05
N TYR A 9 -15.52 -5.48 -17.81
CA TYR A 9 -15.91 -4.87 -16.54
C TYR A 9 -17.18 -5.51 -15.99
N ALA A 10 -17.22 -5.79 -14.69
CA ALA A 10 -18.48 -6.12 -14.04
C ALA A 10 -19.25 -4.83 -13.71
N LEU A 11 -18.54 -3.82 -13.20
CA LEU A 11 -19.05 -2.49 -12.94
C LEU A 11 -18.22 -1.44 -13.70
N TYR A 12 -18.89 -0.66 -14.54
CA TYR A 12 -18.30 0.40 -15.34
C TYR A 12 -18.99 1.72 -15.03
N PHE A 13 -18.24 2.68 -14.49
CA PHE A 13 -18.74 4.02 -14.17
C PHE A 13 -18.37 4.93 -15.33
N GLY A 14 -19.36 5.09 -16.22
CA GLY A 14 -19.32 5.98 -17.37
C GLY A 14 -19.42 7.44 -16.96
N GLN A 15 -19.97 8.28 -17.84
CA GLN A 15 -20.16 9.70 -17.53
C GLN A 15 -21.27 9.95 -16.52
N GLY A 16 -21.00 10.82 -15.54
CA GLY A 16 -21.97 11.35 -14.60
C GLY A 16 -22.30 10.42 -13.43
N ALA A 17 -21.40 9.50 -13.08
CA ALA A 17 -21.62 8.56 -11.99
C ALA A 17 -21.35 9.16 -10.59
N ASN A 18 -21.26 10.49 -10.48
CA ASN A 18 -21.04 11.20 -9.23
C ASN A 18 -22.02 10.76 -8.12
N GLY A 19 -21.49 10.48 -6.92
CA GLY A 19 -22.30 10.11 -5.76
C GLY A 19 -22.84 8.68 -5.77
N THR A 20 -22.42 7.84 -6.72
CA THR A 20 -22.87 6.45 -6.80
C THR A 20 -22.45 5.66 -5.56
N LYS A 21 -23.39 4.89 -5.01
CA LYS A 21 -23.15 3.99 -3.88
C LYS A 21 -23.40 2.54 -4.25
N ILE A 22 -22.50 1.65 -3.86
CA ILE A 22 -22.64 0.20 -4.05
C ILE A 22 -22.57 -0.52 -2.72
N HIS A 23 -23.51 -1.42 -2.53
CA HIS A 23 -23.58 -2.34 -1.39
C HIS A 23 -23.47 -3.77 -1.91
N ASN A 24 -22.29 -4.38 -1.76
CA ASN A 24 -22.07 -5.75 -2.21
C ASN A 24 -22.18 -6.74 -1.05
N TYR A 25 -23.13 -7.67 -1.15
CA TYR A 25 -23.29 -8.82 -0.25
C TYR A 25 -23.00 -10.16 -0.94
N GLY A 26 -22.68 -10.13 -2.25
CA GLY A 26 -22.55 -11.30 -3.10
C GLY A 26 -21.25 -11.27 -3.89
N THR A 27 -21.28 -11.79 -5.12
CA THR A 27 -20.10 -11.89 -5.98
C THR A 27 -20.17 -10.91 -7.14
N ILE A 28 -19.12 -10.11 -7.28
CA ILE A 28 -18.84 -9.29 -8.46
C ILE A 28 -17.54 -9.81 -9.06
N THR A 29 -17.59 -10.30 -10.30
CA THR A 29 -16.41 -10.92 -10.92
C THR A 29 -16.29 -10.60 -12.40
N THR A 30 -15.06 -10.49 -12.90
CA THR A 30 -14.78 -10.33 -14.32
C THR A 30 -13.41 -10.92 -14.67
N GLY A 31 -13.09 -11.06 -15.96
CA GLY A 31 -11.77 -11.44 -16.43
C GLY A 31 -10.71 -10.38 -16.12
N TYR A 32 -10.98 -9.12 -16.46
CA TYR A 32 -9.96 -8.07 -16.56
C TYR A 32 -9.98 -6.99 -15.44
N LYS A 33 -10.98 -6.09 -15.45
CA LYS A 33 -11.10 -4.94 -14.52
C LYS A 33 -12.45 -4.98 -13.81
N THR A 34 -12.55 -5.56 -12.62
CA THR A 34 -13.87 -5.85 -12.00
C THR A 34 -14.70 -4.60 -11.79
N VAL A 35 -14.07 -3.58 -11.24
CA VAL A 35 -14.63 -2.25 -11.05
C VAL A 35 -13.73 -1.27 -11.81
N TYR A 36 -14.31 -0.55 -12.77
CA TYR A 36 -13.62 0.52 -13.49
C TYR A 36 -14.35 1.85 -13.36
N ILE A 37 -13.65 2.85 -12.86
CA ILE A 37 -14.13 4.23 -12.76
C ILE A 37 -13.33 5.07 -13.74
N LEU A 38 -14.03 5.66 -14.72
CA LEU A 38 -13.43 6.61 -15.66
C LEU A 38 -13.03 7.92 -15.00
N ASP A 39 -12.13 8.65 -15.64
CA ASP A 39 -11.58 9.91 -15.13
C ASP A 39 -12.67 10.97 -14.86
N ASN A 40 -12.30 12.00 -14.10
CA ASN A 40 -13.26 13.03 -13.69
C ASN A 40 -13.56 14.09 -14.75
N ALA A 41 -12.98 14.05 -15.96
CA ALA A 41 -13.58 14.81 -17.07
C ALA A 41 -15.02 14.34 -17.33
N ASN A 42 -15.36 13.16 -16.81
CA ASN A 42 -16.67 12.54 -16.87
C ASN A 42 -17.55 12.80 -15.63
N ASN A 43 -17.15 13.64 -14.67
CA ASN A 43 -17.92 13.93 -13.44
C ASN A 43 -18.22 12.66 -12.62
N ASN A 44 -17.16 11.99 -12.19
CA ASN A 44 -17.18 10.67 -11.53
C ASN A 44 -16.60 10.74 -10.12
N ASP A 45 -17.14 11.66 -9.33
CA ASP A 45 -16.68 11.93 -7.97
C ASP A 45 -17.55 11.26 -6.90
N ASN A 46 -17.12 11.29 -5.65
CA ASN A 46 -17.91 10.88 -4.48
C ASN A 46 -18.47 9.45 -4.59
N ILE A 47 -17.72 8.54 -5.22
CA ILE A 47 -18.15 7.15 -5.40
C ILE A 47 -17.83 6.37 -4.12
N GLU A 48 -18.82 5.70 -3.58
CA GLU A 48 -18.71 4.88 -2.37
C GLU A 48 -19.01 3.41 -2.70
N LEU A 49 -18.10 2.51 -2.33
CA LEU A 49 -18.34 1.08 -2.41
C LEU A 49 -18.14 0.43 -1.05
N THR A 50 -19.15 -0.31 -0.59
CA THR A 50 -19.05 -1.17 0.60
C THR A 50 -19.20 -2.63 0.21
N ASN A 51 -18.15 -3.41 0.46
CA ASN A 51 -18.14 -4.86 0.35
C ASN A 51 -18.40 -5.44 1.75
N TYR A 52 -19.59 -5.99 1.96
CA TYR A 52 -20.03 -6.54 3.23
C TYR A 52 -19.47 -7.94 3.46
N SER A 53 -19.53 -8.42 4.72
CA SER A 53 -19.16 -9.80 5.08
C SER A 53 -19.80 -10.83 4.13
N GLY A 54 -19.00 -11.76 3.61
CA GLY A 54 -19.41 -12.74 2.60
C GLY A 54 -19.40 -12.22 1.16
N GLY A 55 -19.29 -10.90 0.97
CA GLY A 55 -19.13 -10.25 -0.32
C GLY A 55 -17.74 -10.51 -0.92
N THR A 56 -17.71 -10.75 -2.22
CA THR A 56 -16.50 -11.05 -2.99
C THR A 56 -16.42 -10.18 -4.23
N ILE A 57 -15.25 -9.58 -4.46
CA ILE A 57 -14.92 -8.82 -5.67
C ILE A 57 -13.66 -9.45 -6.25
N THR A 58 -13.77 -10.08 -7.42
CA THR A 58 -12.67 -10.84 -8.00
C THR A 58 -12.35 -10.40 -9.42
N SER A 59 -11.08 -10.20 -9.73
CA SER A 59 -10.57 -10.14 -11.11
C SER A 59 -9.69 -11.34 -11.40
N TYR A 60 -9.92 -12.01 -12.54
CA TYR A 60 -9.12 -13.19 -12.88
C TYR A 60 -7.74 -12.85 -13.43
N TYR A 61 -7.48 -11.64 -13.94
CA TYR A 61 -6.23 -11.35 -14.65
C TYR A 61 -5.51 -10.06 -14.29
N ARG A 62 -6.20 -8.94 -14.05
CA ARG A 62 -5.50 -7.64 -13.91
C ARG A 62 -5.86 -6.83 -12.70
N GLN A 63 -7.10 -6.35 -12.57
CA GLN A 63 -7.43 -5.32 -11.59
C GLN A 63 -8.77 -5.63 -10.95
N SER A 64 -8.84 -5.73 -9.62
CA SER A 64 -10.15 -5.75 -8.96
C SER A 64 -10.78 -4.37 -9.03
N PHE A 65 -9.98 -3.32 -8.78
CA PHE A 65 -10.36 -1.93 -8.96
C PHE A 65 -9.34 -1.20 -9.84
N SER A 66 -9.87 -0.41 -10.77
CA SER A 66 -9.13 0.47 -11.63
C SER A 66 -9.83 1.82 -11.62
N ILE A 67 -9.21 2.81 -11.00
CA ILE A 67 -9.76 4.14 -10.81
C ILE A 67 -8.85 5.09 -11.57
N ALA A 68 -9.42 5.74 -12.58
CA ALA A 68 -8.66 6.67 -13.39
C ALA A 68 -8.33 7.95 -12.62
N SER A 69 -7.25 8.60 -13.02
CA SER A 69 -6.78 9.86 -12.46
C SER A 69 -7.84 10.96 -12.50
N GLY A 70 -7.82 11.84 -11.52
CA GLY A 70 -8.71 13.00 -11.42
C GLY A 70 -10.02 12.74 -10.67
N VAL A 71 -10.38 11.47 -10.42
CA VAL A 71 -11.49 11.11 -9.54
C VAL A 71 -11.26 11.68 -8.14
N ASP A 72 -12.24 12.40 -7.63
CA ASP A 72 -12.23 13.05 -6.33
C ASP A 72 -13.29 12.41 -5.41
N GLY A 73 -12.91 12.03 -4.19
CA GLY A 73 -13.84 11.51 -3.19
C GLY A 73 -14.19 10.03 -3.35
N PHE A 74 -13.25 9.18 -3.75
CA PHE A 74 -13.48 7.72 -3.76
C PHE A 74 -13.41 7.15 -2.34
N THR A 75 -14.42 6.35 -1.95
CA THR A 75 -14.44 5.62 -0.68
C THR A 75 -14.66 4.14 -0.90
N LEU A 76 -13.80 3.30 -0.33
CA LEU A 76 -13.94 1.85 -0.29
C LEU A 76 -13.96 1.33 1.15
N ASN A 77 -14.98 0.55 1.49
CA ASN A 77 -15.07 -0.21 2.73
C ASN A 77 -15.09 -1.70 2.41
N ASN A 78 -13.99 -2.41 2.61
CA ASN A 78 -13.94 -3.88 2.56
C ASN A 78 -14.09 -4.43 3.97
N ASN A 79 -15.31 -4.77 4.38
CA ASN A 79 -15.60 -5.14 5.76
C ASN A 79 -15.00 -6.50 6.13
N GLU A 80 -14.92 -6.78 7.43
CA GLU A 80 -14.54 -8.10 7.95
C GLU A 80 -15.36 -9.21 7.28
N GLY A 81 -14.69 -10.30 6.92
CA GLY A 81 -15.28 -11.43 6.19
C GLY A 81 -15.54 -11.18 4.70
N ALA A 82 -15.20 -9.99 4.17
CA ALA A 82 -15.31 -9.67 2.75
C ALA A 82 -13.96 -9.87 2.04
N ILE A 83 -14.00 -10.21 0.75
CA ILE A 83 -12.80 -10.53 -0.05
C ILE A 83 -12.73 -9.63 -1.29
N ILE A 84 -11.57 -9.02 -1.50
CA ILE A 84 -11.17 -8.42 -2.78
C ILE A 84 -9.94 -9.17 -3.26
N GLN A 85 -9.95 -9.73 -4.48
CA GLN A 85 -8.82 -10.52 -4.93
C GLN A 85 -8.56 -10.46 -6.42
N THR A 86 -7.28 -10.55 -6.79
CA THR A 86 -6.90 -10.99 -8.13
C THR A 86 -6.34 -12.40 -8.08
N THR A 87 -6.95 -13.32 -8.81
CA THR A 87 -6.50 -14.73 -8.84
C THR A 87 -5.51 -15.03 -9.96
N GLY A 88 -5.31 -14.08 -10.87
CA GLY A 88 -4.35 -14.21 -11.98
C GLY A 88 -2.91 -14.13 -11.47
N THR A 89 -2.08 -15.06 -11.90
CA THR A 89 -0.69 -15.19 -11.43
C THR A 89 0.29 -14.23 -12.12
N ASN A 90 -0.16 -13.38 -13.05
CA ASN A 90 0.69 -12.45 -13.79
C ASN A 90 0.05 -11.07 -13.83
N ASN A 91 0.69 -10.07 -13.25
CA ASN A 91 0.26 -8.66 -13.30
C ASN A 91 -1.10 -8.32 -12.67
N GLY A 92 -1.52 -9.08 -11.64
CA GLY A 92 -2.71 -8.80 -10.85
C GLY A 92 -2.49 -7.71 -9.79
N PHE A 93 -3.38 -6.72 -9.73
CA PHE A 93 -3.43 -5.63 -8.77
C PHE A 93 -4.78 -5.63 -8.06
N GLY A 94 -4.80 -5.51 -6.74
CA GLY A 94 -6.05 -5.33 -5.99
C GLY A 94 -6.73 -4.03 -6.41
N ILE A 95 -6.15 -2.91 -6.00
CA ILE A 95 -6.68 -1.57 -6.27
C ILE A 95 -5.61 -0.69 -6.92
N ILE A 96 -5.94 -0.07 -8.06
CA ILE A 96 -5.15 1.02 -8.64
C ILE A 96 -5.98 2.29 -8.64
N MET A 97 -5.44 3.36 -8.08
CA MET A 97 -6.10 4.66 -7.94
C MET A 97 -5.11 5.83 -8.08
N ASP A 98 -4.19 5.69 -9.03
CA ASP A 98 -3.17 6.70 -9.32
C ASP A 98 -3.82 8.05 -9.71
N GLY A 99 -3.34 9.13 -9.11
CA GLY A 99 -3.80 10.50 -9.40
C GLY A 99 -5.22 10.82 -8.89
N THR A 100 -5.73 10.06 -7.92
CA THR A 100 -7.01 10.36 -7.25
C THR A 100 -6.82 11.35 -6.10
N ALA A 101 -7.89 12.06 -5.75
CA ALA A 101 -7.93 13.02 -4.64
C ALA A 101 -8.99 12.62 -3.59
N ASN A 102 -8.75 12.98 -2.33
CA ASN A 102 -9.67 12.75 -1.20
C ASN A 102 -10.14 11.29 -1.11
N THR A 103 -9.18 10.36 -1.21
CA THR A 103 -9.47 8.93 -1.30
C THR A 103 -9.43 8.28 0.08
N THR A 104 -10.48 7.53 0.43
CA THR A 104 -10.53 6.71 1.65
C THR A 104 -10.62 5.23 1.30
N VAL A 105 -9.72 4.41 1.86
CA VAL A 105 -9.80 2.95 1.76
C VAL A 105 -9.70 2.33 3.16
N VAL A 106 -10.72 1.60 3.54
CA VAL A 106 -10.81 0.86 4.79
C VAL A 106 -10.88 -0.63 4.49
N ASN A 107 -9.89 -1.39 4.94
CA ASN A 107 -9.86 -2.84 4.85
C ASN A 107 -9.96 -3.49 6.24
N GLY A 108 -11.08 -4.14 6.52
CA GLY A 108 -11.23 -5.12 7.60
C GLY A 108 -11.30 -6.57 7.13
N GLY A 109 -11.50 -6.79 5.82
CA GLY A 109 -11.51 -8.12 5.21
C GLY A 109 -10.15 -8.58 4.68
N THR A 110 -10.19 -9.40 3.64
CA THR A 110 -9.00 -9.89 2.93
C THR A 110 -8.85 -9.17 1.59
N MET A 111 -7.66 -8.64 1.33
CA MET A 111 -7.22 -8.24 0.00
C MET A 111 -6.03 -9.09 -0.44
N SER A 112 -6.16 -9.80 -1.56
CA SER A 112 -5.05 -10.59 -2.11
C SER A 112 -4.80 -10.23 -3.57
N SER A 113 -3.53 -10.15 -3.95
CA SER A 113 -3.17 -9.85 -5.34
C SER A 113 -1.81 -10.39 -5.70
N HIS A 114 -1.40 -10.21 -6.95
CA HIS A 114 -0.07 -10.61 -7.37
C HIS A 114 0.97 -9.52 -7.05
N ILE A 115 0.81 -8.30 -7.58
CA ILE A 115 1.82 -7.23 -7.51
C ILE A 115 1.57 -6.22 -6.38
N ASN A 116 0.39 -5.61 -6.33
CA ASN A 116 0.02 -4.63 -5.31
C ASN A 116 -1.39 -4.89 -4.79
N GLY A 117 -1.56 -4.95 -3.47
CA GLY A 117 -2.88 -4.93 -2.85
C GLY A 117 -3.56 -3.58 -3.09
N LEU A 118 -2.81 -2.49 -2.90
CA LEU A 118 -3.23 -1.12 -3.18
C LEU A 118 -2.09 -0.30 -3.77
N ARG A 119 -2.41 0.51 -4.79
CA ARG A 119 -1.48 1.44 -5.43
C ARG A 119 -2.12 2.81 -5.65
N CYS A 120 -1.48 3.82 -5.08
CA CYS A 120 -1.77 5.24 -5.22
C CYS A 120 -0.48 5.98 -5.56
N LEU A 121 -0.23 6.25 -6.85
CA LEU A 121 0.83 7.16 -7.27
C LEU A 121 0.28 8.56 -7.48
N THR A 122 1.02 9.58 -7.01
CA THR A 122 0.69 11.00 -7.24
C THR A 122 -0.73 11.40 -6.80
N CYS A 123 -1.24 10.73 -5.78
CA CYS A 123 -2.56 11.04 -5.21
C CYS A 123 -2.51 12.28 -4.32
N SER A 124 -3.67 12.75 -3.87
CA SER A 124 -3.76 13.74 -2.80
C SER A 124 -4.75 13.34 -1.73
N ASP A 125 -4.44 13.68 -0.49
CA ASP A 125 -5.36 13.50 0.65
C ASP A 125 -5.84 12.05 0.81
N VAL A 126 -4.90 11.10 0.89
CA VAL A 126 -5.19 9.66 1.00
C VAL A 126 -5.34 9.26 2.46
N ASN A 127 -6.49 8.68 2.82
CA ASN A 127 -6.71 8.04 4.11
C ASN A 127 -6.86 6.53 3.96
N PHE A 128 -5.87 5.78 4.44
CA PHE A 128 -5.86 4.33 4.38
C PHE A 128 -5.89 3.71 5.78
N THR A 129 -6.81 2.78 6.01
CA THR A 129 -6.92 2.01 7.26
C THR A 129 -6.98 0.52 6.96
N ASN A 130 -6.09 -0.25 7.59
CA ASN A 130 -6.10 -1.71 7.56
C ASN A 130 -6.27 -2.29 8.97
N THR A 131 -7.30 -3.12 9.12
CA THR A 131 -7.59 -3.98 10.29
C THR A 131 -7.62 -5.46 9.89
N GLY A 132 -7.73 -5.77 8.60
CA GLY A 132 -7.73 -7.13 8.06
C GLY A 132 -6.38 -7.55 7.46
N THR A 133 -6.43 -8.38 6.42
CA THR A 133 -5.24 -8.96 5.77
C THR A 133 -5.05 -8.39 4.38
N ILE A 134 -3.82 -8.05 4.05
CA ILE A 134 -3.37 -7.66 2.71
C ILE A 134 -2.16 -8.50 2.35
N GLU A 135 -2.25 -9.25 1.25
CA GLU A 135 -1.17 -10.11 0.79
C GLU A 135 -0.90 -9.93 -0.70
N THR A 136 0.39 -9.86 -1.07
CA THR A 136 0.83 -9.95 -2.47
C THR A 136 1.71 -11.16 -2.71
N THR A 137 1.44 -11.90 -3.78
CA THR A 137 2.11 -13.19 -4.06
C THR A 137 3.32 -13.10 -4.99
N ASN A 138 3.60 -11.96 -5.61
CA ASN A 138 4.73 -11.81 -6.52
C ASN A 138 6.07 -11.97 -5.77
N SER A 139 6.77 -13.07 -6.07
CA SER A 139 8.08 -13.44 -5.53
C SER A 139 9.26 -13.06 -6.44
N ASP A 140 9.00 -12.56 -7.65
CA ASP A 140 10.00 -12.48 -8.73
C ASP A 140 10.53 -11.05 -8.96
N GLY A 141 10.15 -10.12 -8.08
CA GLY A 141 10.58 -8.72 -8.13
C GLY A 141 9.48 -7.74 -8.54
N GLY A 142 9.62 -6.50 -8.07
CA GLY A 142 8.68 -5.41 -8.33
C GLY A 142 7.48 -5.36 -7.37
N GLY A 143 6.75 -4.24 -7.40
CA GLY A 143 5.55 -4.03 -6.57
C GLY A 143 5.83 -3.72 -5.10
N ALA A 144 4.77 -3.74 -4.31
CA ALA A 144 4.71 -3.59 -2.86
C ALA A 144 3.30 -4.03 -2.40
N ALA A 145 3.11 -4.48 -1.17
CA ALA A 145 1.74 -4.76 -0.71
C ALA A 145 0.86 -3.50 -0.78
N ILE A 146 1.41 -2.37 -0.33
CA ILE A 146 0.77 -1.05 -0.42
C ILE A 146 1.75 -0.01 -0.98
N ILE A 147 1.30 0.78 -1.94
CA ILE A 147 2.01 1.97 -2.45
C ILE A 147 1.13 3.21 -2.28
N ILE A 148 1.64 4.22 -1.58
CA ILE A 148 1.12 5.60 -1.51
C ILE A 148 2.31 6.53 -1.74
N ALA A 149 2.78 6.62 -2.98
CA ALA A 149 4.05 7.26 -3.32
C ALA A 149 3.84 8.52 -4.17
N GLY A 150 4.68 9.53 -3.97
CA GLY A 150 4.55 10.83 -4.66
C GLY A 150 3.27 11.59 -4.32
N SER A 151 2.53 11.15 -3.29
CA SER A 151 1.26 11.73 -2.89
C SER A 151 1.45 13.05 -2.14
N THR A 152 0.49 13.96 -2.31
CA THR A 152 0.50 15.32 -1.76
C THR A 152 -0.66 15.52 -0.77
N GLY A 153 -0.73 16.68 -0.11
CA GLY A 153 -1.77 16.93 0.89
C GLY A 153 -1.60 16.09 2.16
N THR A 154 -2.71 15.73 2.79
CA THR A 154 -2.73 15.01 4.07
C THR A 154 -2.86 13.50 3.84
N ASN A 155 -1.75 12.77 3.93
CA ASN A 155 -1.75 11.32 3.73
C ASN A 155 -1.62 10.58 5.08
N THR A 156 -2.54 9.66 5.35
CA THR A 156 -2.58 8.87 6.58
C THR A 156 -2.67 7.37 6.27
N VAL A 157 -1.81 6.60 6.92
CA VAL A 157 -1.80 5.13 6.88
C VAL A 157 -1.91 4.60 8.29
N THR A 158 -3.00 3.90 8.60
CA THR A 158 -3.18 3.21 9.88
C THR A 158 -3.24 1.71 9.65
N ASN A 159 -2.33 0.96 10.27
CA ASN A 159 -2.31 -0.48 10.22
C ASN A 159 -2.49 -1.09 11.61
N SER A 160 -3.43 -2.03 11.70
CA SER A 160 -3.72 -2.84 12.88
C SER A 160 -3.96 -4.31 12.54
N GLY A 161 -3.95 -4.65 11.26
CA GLY A 161 -3.96 -6.02 10.75
C GLY A 161 -2.63 -6.40 10.11
N GLU A 162 -2.69 -7.24 9.09
CA GLU A 162 -1.53 -7.79 8.39
C GLU A 162 -1.35 -7.16 7.01
N VAL A 163 -0.12 -6.71 6.73
CA VAL A 163 0.33 -6.26 5.41
C VAL A 163 1.58 -7.05 5.04
N THR A 164 1.45 -7.96 4.07
CA THR A 164 2.52 -8.88 3.68
C THR A 164 2.80 -8.77 2.18
N SER A 165 4.03 -8.45 1.84
CA SER A 165 4.54 -8.60 0.47
C SER A 165 5.49 -9.78 0.36
N ALA A 166 5.26 -10.68 -0.60
CA ALA A 166 6.12 -11.83 -0.82
C ALA A 166 7.58 -11.48 -1.18
N PHE A 167 7.85 -10.30 -1.75
CA PHE A 167 9.20 -9.93 -2.18
C PHE A 167 9.60 -8.51 -1.81
N ASN A 168 9.08 -7.50 -2.50
CA ASN A 168 9.71 -6.17 -2.53
C ASN A 168 9.41 -5.36 -1.28
N ARG A 169 8.28 -4.64 -1.23
CA ARG A 169 8.00 -3.72 -0.11
C ARG A 169 6.69 -4.05 0.60
N GLY A 170 6.68 -3.97 1.92
CA GLY A 170 5.44 -4.08 2.69
C GLY A 170 4.59 -2.84 2.45
N LEU A 171 5.05 -1.70 2.95
CA LEU A 171 4.44 -0.40 2.77
C LEU A 171 5.43 0.59 2.14
N ASP A 172 5.03 1.22 1.05
CA ASP A 172 5.82 2.24 0.34
C ASP A 172 5.10 3.59 0.37
N VAL A 173 5.65 4.55 1.12
CA VAL A 173 5.16 5.93 1.19
C VAL A 173 6.18 6.94 0.66
N SER A 174 7.09 6.49 -0.21
CA SER A 174 8.19 7.29 -0.72
C SER A 174 7.77 8.56 -1.46
N ASN A 175 8.65 9.57 -1.44
CA ASN A 175 8.45 10.86 -2.11
C ASN A 175 7.17 11.60 -1.70
N THR A 176 6.72 11.41 -0.45
CA THR A 176 5.59 12.14 0.12
C THR A 176 6.05 13.22 1.11
N SER A 177 5.17 14.19 1.40
CA SER A 177 5.42 15.22 2.42
C SER A 177 4.38 15.14 3.53
N GLY A 178 4.81 15.13 4.79
CA GLY A 178 3.91 15.14 5.94
C GLY A 178 3.08 13.87 6.16
N THR A 179 3.37 12.77 5.45
CA THR A 179 2.63 11.52 5.58
C THR A 179 2.73 10.97 7.00
N THR A 180 1.59 10.61 7.57
CA THR A 180 1.52 9.96 8.88
C THR A 180 1.33 8.45 8.71
N VAL A 181 2.22 7.65 9.27
CA VAL A 181 2.11 6.18 9.31
C VAL A 181 1.98 5.73 10.76
N THR A 182 0.92 5.00 11.08
CA THR A 182 0.68 4.42 12.40
C THR A 182 0.53 2.91 12.26
N ASN A 183 1.53 2.15 12.72
CA ASN A 183 1.43 0.71 12.87
C ASN A 183 1.15 0.38 14.35
N THR A 184 -0.10 0.05 14.67
CA THR A 184 -0.56 -0.23 16.04
C THR A 184 0.01 -1.53 16.58
N ALA A 185 -0.20 -1.83 17.87
CA ALA A 185 0.38 -2.99 18.54
C ALA A 185 0.03 -4.36 17.90
N SER A 186 -1.14 -4.49 17.27
CA SER A 186 -1.53 -5.70 16.52
C SER A 186 -1.08 -5.69 15.06
N GLY A 187 -0.64 -4.53 14.56
CA GLY A 187 -0.27 -4.33 13.17
C GLY A 187 1.05 -4.99 12.81
N THR A 188 1.06 -5.69 11.68
CA THR A 188 2.28 -6.26 11.08
C THR A 188 2.47 -5.73 9.66
N ILE A 189 3.68 -5.26 9.37
CA ILE A 189 4.13 -4.87 8.03
C ILE A 189 5.35 -5.72 7.69
N THR A 190 5.23 -6.59 6.68
CA THR A 190 6.24 -7.57 6.30
C THR A 190 6.61 -7.45 4.83
N ALA A 191 7.91 -7.48 4.54
CA ALA A 191 8.44 -7.75 3.21
C ALA A 191 9.30 -9.03 3.20
N GLY A 192 8.98 -9.96 2.30
CA GLY A 192 9.68 -11.23 2.18
C GLY A 192 11.13 -11.10 1.74
N THR A 193 11.54 -10.00 1.10
CA THR A 193 12.93 -9.81 0.65
C THR A 193 13.48 -8.41 0.94
N ASN A 194 12.87 -7.35 0.42
CA ASN A 194 13.52 -6.04 0.35
C ASN A 194 13.24 -5.16 1.58
N THR A 195 12.24 -4.27 1.53
CA THR A 195 12.04 -3.23 2.54
C THR A 195 10.68 -3.34 3.22
N GLY A 196 10.62 -3.38 4.55
CA GLY A 196 9.35 -3.47 5.29
C GLY A 196 8.53 -2.19 5.09
N LEU A 197 9.07 -1.08 5.56
CA LEU A 197 8.54 0.27 5.40
C LEU A 197 9.53 1.15 4.61
N ASN A 198 9.14 1.57 3.41
CA ASN A 198 9.92 2.47 2.57
C ASN A 198 9.46 3.92 2.72
N LEU A 199 10.34 4.76 3.27
CA LEU A 199 10.19 6.21 3.48
C LEU A 199 11.19 6.99 2.60
N ALA A 200 11.76 6.38 1.57
CA ALA A 200 12.71 7.04 0.70
C ALA A 200 12.17 8.38 0.19
N HIS A 201 12.98 9.44 0.24
CA HIS A 201 12.64 10.78 -0.24
C HIS A 201 11.43 11.45 0.43
N THR A 202 10.97 10.94 1.57
CA THR A 202 9.90 11.61 2.33
C THR A 202 10.41 12.89 2.98
N THR A 203 9.54 13.90 3.09
CA THR A 203 9.83 15.11 3.87
C THR A 203 8.86 15.21 5.04
N ASN A 204 9.37 15.37 6.26
CA ASN A 204 8.57 15.50 7.49
C ASN A 204 7.56 14.36 7.70
N ALA A 205 7.88 13.13 7.32
CA ALA A 205 7.00 11.99 7.62
C ALA A 205 6.95 11.75 9.13
N VAL A 206 5.79 11.36 9.64
CA VAL A 206 5.57 11.04 11.06
C VAL A 206 5.20 9.57 11.15
N VAL A 207 6.07 8.77 11.77
CA VAL A 207 5.89 7.32 11.90
C VAL A 207 5.78 6.93 13.36
N THR A 208 4.71 6.25 13.71
CA THR A 208 4.54 5.60 15.02
C THR A 208 4.43 4.09 14.81
N ASN A 209 5.39 3.34 15.33
CA ASN A 209 5.35 1.88 15.33
C ASN A 209 5.21 1.34 16.76
N SER A 210 4.10 0.67 17.03
CA SER A 210 3.88 -0.12 18.25
C SER A 210 3.72 -1.61 17.95
N GLY A 211 3.52 -2.00 16.69
CA GLY A 211 3.46 -3.39 16.24
C GLY A 211 4.80 -3.87 15.68
N THR A 212 4.74 -4.68 14.62
CA THR A 212 5.92 -5.26 13.97
C THR A 212 6.12 -4.69 12.57
N ILE A 213 7.32 -4.20 12.30
CA ILE A 213 7.82 -3.90 10.96
C ILE A 213 9.02 -4.82 10.72
N GLN A 214 8.96 -5.64 9.69
CA GLN A 214 10.04 -6.56 9.39
C GLN A 214 10.29 -6.77 7.90
N ALA A 215 11.53 -7.08 7.58
CA ALA A 215 11.91 -7.49 6.23
C ALA A 215 13.15 -8.36 6.22
N ASN A 216 13.50 -8.90 5.07
CA ASN A 216 14.72 -9.68 4.91
C ASN A 216 15.97 -8.83 4.59
N THR A 217 15.84 -7.58 4.17
CA THR A 217 16.99 -6.70 3.86
C THR A 217 16.98 -5.44 4.70
N GLU A 218 15.89 -4.67 4.63
CA GLU A 218 15.74 -3.40 5.35
C GLU A 218 14.39 -3.33 6.05
N ALA A 219 14.33 -3.23 7.38
CA ALA A 219 13.02 -3.13 8.01
C ALA A 219 12.38 -1.76 7.75
N VAL A 220 13.17 -0.68 7.85
CA VAL A 220 12.79 0.69 7.50
C VAL A 220 13.88 1.33 6.64
N SER A 221 13.51 1.98 5.53
CA SER A 221 14.44 2.72 4.67
C SER A 221 14.06 4.20 4.58
N LEU A 222 15.01 5.07 4.95
CA LEU A 222 14.99 6.54 4.76
C LEU A 222 16.08 6.92 3.75
N GLU A 223 15.99 6.36 2.55
CA GLU A 223 16.97 6.60 1.50
C GLU A 223 16.77 7.91 0.75
N ASN A 224 17.89 8.45 0.26
CA ASN A 224 17.91 9.48 -0.77
C ASN A 224 18.85 9.06 -1.90
N ASP A 225 18.29 8.58 -3.01
CA ASP A 225 19.04 8.38 -4.25
C ASP A 225 19.34 9.69 -5.00
N LYS A 226 20.17 9.59 -6.05
CA LYS A 226 20.77 10.74 -6.75
C LYS A 226 19.78 11.52 -7.64
N ALA A 227 18.59 11.01 -7.95
CA ALA A 227 17.78 11.54 -9.06
C ALA A 227 16.61 12.45 -8.67
N VAL A 228 16.16 12.45 -7.41
CA VAL A 228 14.99 13.23 -6.96
C VAL A 228 15.32 14.17 -5.78
N THR A 229 14.38 15.03 -5.39
CA THR A 229 14.54 15.92 -4.22
C THR A 229 14.87 15.07 -2.98
N ALA A 230 15.87 15.50 -2.22
CA ALA A 230 16.26 14.80 -1.00
C ALA A 230 15.15 14.93 0.05
N GLY A 231 14.73 13.80 0.62
CA GLY A 231 13.91 13.74 1.82
C GLY A 231 14.66 14.22 3.07
N SER A 232 13.91 14.60 4.09
CA SER A 232 14.43 15.09 5.37
C SER A 232 13.35 15.11 6.46
N GLY A 233 13.74 15.27 7.72
CA GLY A 233 12.81 15.65 8.79
C GLY A 233 11.86 14.55 9.28
N THR A 234 12.07 13.29 8.92
CA THR A 234 11.21 12.19 9.41
C THR A 234 11.34 12.02 10.92
N SER A 235 10.20 11.93 11.60
CA SER A 235 10.11 11.57 13.01
C SER A 235 9.57 10.14 13.15
N LEU A 236 10.41 9.20 13.54
CA LEU A 236 10.08 7.80 13.81
C LEU A 236 10.06 7.52 15.31
N THR A 237 8.90 7.16 15.85
CA THR A 237 8.75 6.68 17.22
C THR A 237 8.46 5.19 17.21
N ASN A 238 9.36 4.39 17.80
CA ASN A 238 9.22 2.94 17.92
C ASN A 238 9.02 2.52 19.39
N SER A 239 7.88 1.90 19.67
CA SER A 239 7.61 1.15 20.90
C SER A 239 7.38 -0.34 20.66
N GLY A 240 7.38 -0.78 19.40
CA GLY A 240 7.18 -2.16 18.97
C GLY A 240 8.48 -2.82 18.50
N ILE A 241 8.37 -3.64 17.44
CA ILE A 241 9.50 -4.36 16.83
C ILE A 241 9.79 -3.77 15.45
N ILE A 242 11.04 -3.40 15.22
CA ILE A 242 11.61 -3.14 13.90
C ILE A 242 12.76 -4.13 13.72
N GLN A 243 12.64 -5.09 12.81
CA GLN A 243 13.65 -6.14 12.69
C GLN A 243 13.95 -6.59 11.27
N VAL A 244 15.20 -6.98 11.02
CA VAL A 244 15.57 -7.73 9.82
C VAL A 244 15.66 -9.22 10.14
N THR A 245 14.97 -10.04 9.35
CA THR A 245 14.92 -11.50 9.50
C THR A 245 15.92 -12.23 8.61
N GLY A 246 16.40 -11.58 7.54
CA GLY A 246 17.40 -12.16 6.64
C GLY A 246 18.81 -12.09 7.22
N THR A 247 19.69 -13.00 6.81
CA THR A 247 21.08 -13.10 7.29
C THR A 247 22.06 -12.35 6.38
N GLY A 248 23.23 -11.97 6.93
CA GLY A 248 24.33 -11.34 6.19
C GLY A 248 24.69 -9.94 6.69
N THR A 249 25.78 -9.38 6.16
CA THR A 249 26.40 -8.12 6.65
C THR A 249 25.76 -6.85 6.07
N THR A 250 24.92 -6.96 5.05
CA THR A 250 24.22 -5.84 4.40
C THR A 250 22.79 -5.65 4.92
N LYS A 251 22.46 -6.26 6.06
CA LYS A 251 21.10 -6.33 6.62
C LYS A 251 20.91 -5.22 7.65
N ILE A 252 19.97 -4.31 7.40
CA ILE A 252 19.87 -3.02 8.10
C ILE A 252 18.48 -2.86 8.71
N ALA A 253 18.37 -2.71 10.04
CA ALA A 253 17.08 -2.47 10.66
C ALA A 253 16.47 -1.12 10.22
N ILE A 254 17.25 -0.05 10.29
CA ILE A 254 16.85 1.27 9.83
C ILE A 254 17.99 1.87 9.01
N LEU A 255 17.76 2.08 7.71
CA LEU A 255 18.70 2.75 6.82
C LEU A 255 18.39 4.25 6.78
N VAL A 256 19.39 5.12 6.99
CA VAL A 256 19.25 6.58 6.93
C VAL A 256 20.27 7.17 5.96
N GLY A 257 19.79 7.61 4.80
CA GLY A 257 20.60 8.14 3.72
C GLY A 257 21.46 7.09 3.01
N THR A 258 21.91 7.41 1.80
CA THR A 258 22.84 6.59 1.00
C THR A 258 23.92 7.45 0.35
N SER A 259 24.89 6.81 -0.30
CA SER A 259 26.00 7.49 -0.98
C SER A 259 25.52 8.28 -2.20
N GLY A 260 25.07 9.50 -1.99
CA GLY A 260 24.66 10.37 -3.09
C GLY A 260 23.90 11.62 -2.65
N LYS A 261 23.06 11.51 -1.62
CA LYS A 261 22.35 12.63 -0.99
C LYS A 261 22.10 12.32 0.49
N LEU A 262 22.28 13.34 1.33
CA LEU A 262 22.02 13.22 2.76
C LEU A 262 20.51 13.13 3.01
N TYR A 263 20.11 12.31 3.99
CA TYR A 263 18.78 12.39 4.58
C TYR A 263 18.92 13.11 5.92
N ASN A 264 18.65 14.42 5.93
CA ASN A 264 18.90 15.28 7.08
C ASN A 264 17.74 15.24 8.08
N ASP A 265 18.04 15.53 9.35
CA ASP A 265 17.07 15.82 10.41
C ASP A 265 16.07 14.70 10.72
N ALA A 266 16.43 13.44 10.45
CA ALA A 266 15.67 12.30 10.93
C ALA A 266 15.80 12.18 12.46
N THR A 267 14.67 12.08 13.16
CA THR A 267 14.59 11.83 14.59
C THR A 267 14.05 10.42 14.82
N ILE A 268 14.80 9.57 15.53
CA ILE A 268 14.39 8.22 15.88
C ILE A 268 14.31 8.12 17.41
N THR A 269 13.10 7.91 17.94
CA THR A 269 12.85 7.68 19.37
C THR A 269 12.49 6.21 19.56
N ASN A 270 13.27 5.47 20.33
CA ASN A 270 13.06 4.04 20.53
C ASN A 270 12.84 3.68 22.01
N THR A 271 11.70 3.05 22.31
CA THR A 271 11.43 2.35 23.57
C THR A 271 11.14 0.85 23.35
N GLY A 272 11.13 0.39 22.10
CA GLY A 272 10.93 -1.00 21.70
C GLY A 272 12.22 -1.68 21.23
N THR A 273 12.07 -2.64 20.32
CA THR A 273 13.17 -3.40 19.72
C THR A 273 13.52 -2.85 18.34
N ILE A 274 14.81 -2.61 18.12
CA ILE A 274 15.41 -2.40 16.79
C ILE A 274 16.54 -3.41 16.65
N ALA A 275 16.42 -4.36 15.72
CA ALA A 275 17.38 -5.46 15.58
C ALA A 275 17.71 -5.78 14.13
N SER A 276 18.99 -5.89 13.80
CA SER A 276 19.47 -6.56 12.59
C SER A 276 19.83 -8.01 12.93
N SER A 277 19.76 -8.93 11.97
CA SER A 277 20.13 -10.32 12.21
C SER A 277 21.59 -10.46 12.71
N THR A 278 21.83 -11.46 13.55
CA THR A 278 23.17 -11.87 14.00
C THR A 278 23.85 -12.71 12.91
N GLY A 279 24.20 -12.10 11.78
CA GLY A 279 25.10 -12.73 10.81
C GLY A 279 26.54 -12.61 11.33
N GLY A 280 27.01 -13.62 12.05
CA GLY A 280 28.39 -13.69 12.55
C GLY A 280 29.41 -13.65 11.41
N ASP A 281 30.48 -12.90 11.63
CA ASP A 281 31.70 -12.96 10.83
C ASP A 281 32.23 -14.40 10.85
N SER A 282 32.37 -15.01 9.67
CA SER A 282 33.27 -16.14 9.45
C SER A 282 34.17 -15.83 8.27
#